data_AF-A0A969QNB1-F1
#
_entry.id   AF-A0A969QNB1-F1
#
_cell.length_a   1.000
_cell.length_b   1.000
_cell.length_c   1.000
_cell.angle_alpha   90.00
_cell.angle_beta   90.00
_cell.angle_gamma   90.00
#
_symmetry.space_group_name_H-M   'P 1'
#
loop_
_entity.id
_entity.type
_entity.pdbx_description
1 polymer ?
#
loop_
_entity_poly.entity_id
_entity_poly.type
_entity_poly.pdbx_seq_one_letter_code
_entity_poly.pdbx_strand_id
1 'polypeptide(L)'
;MSKQQLSWLDGQGKIALKIQGKMKPGGEGIETLTASGTANITKGRIQSVALPEPLTDVNADIIFDFDRVEVQKFTGKFNRGQVNIAGIIPISDSFSIEPSQQLAIQMNGVAVDIQQKYKGDVNGKLTILGTALSPALSGDIQLSNGQVFLPETPNTTATILGIQPVIPEAPNPNATQLRNLRITLGDNLQITRAPLLNFLATGKIDLDGTIDNPRPFGQVQLQKGSVNLFTTQFRLASGPQTADFFPTLGTDPVLNVRLVAKTLESASSPLAQRNSIARTITNGEIDRPADFLYYQPRLRPNRPSRSPRRRTRQPNHPTTRTHQYPRPHPTRNR
;
A
#
# COMPACT_ATOMS: atom_id res chain seq x y z
N MET A 1 -26.81 -6.17 -21.51
CA MET A 1 -26.71 -4.78 -20.99
C MET A 1 -25.23 -4.48 -20.76
N SER A 2 -24.53 -3.85 -21.71
CA SER A 2 -23.16 -3.37 -21.48
C SER A 2 -23.21 -2.20 -20.50
N LYS A 3 -22.58 -2.33 -19.33
CA LYS A 3 -22.59 -1.33 -18.26
C LYS A 3 -21.75 -0.08 -18.62
N GLN A 4 -22.11 0.68 -19.67
CA GLN A 4 -21.55 2.01 -20.02
C GLN A 4 -20.06 2.20 -19.73
N GLN A 5 -19.23 1.19 -20.02
CA GLN A 5 -17.82 1.21 -19.66
C GLN A 5 -17.03 2.20 -20.53
N LEU A 6 -17.58 2.54 -21.69
CA LEU A 6 -17.03 3.47 -22.68
C LEU A 6 -18.12 4.46 -23.09
N SER A 7 -17.79 5.76 -23.07
CA SER A 7 -18.63 6.86 -23.53
C SER A 7 -17.91 7.60 -24.64
N TRP A 8 -18.55 7.68 -25.80
CA TRP A 8 -18.12 8.54 -26.90
C TRP A 8 -18.49 9.99 -26.57
N LEU A 9 -17.53 10.90 -26.60
CA LEU A 9 -17.77 12.30 -26.29
C LEU A 9 -17.90 13.15 -27.56
N ASP A 10 -16.96 13.02 -28.49
CA ASP A 10 -16.97 13.71 -29.79
C ASP A 10 -16.01 13.04 -30.79
N GLY A 11 -16.01 13.56 -32.03
CA GLY A 11 -15.19 13.09 -33.14
C GLY A 11 -16.01 12.43 -34.26
N GLN A 12 -15.31 11.79 -35.21
CA GLN A 12 -15.94 11.06 -36.30
C GLN A 12 -15.74 9.55 -36.11
N GLY A 13 -16.83 8.79 -36.18
CA GLY A 13 -16.82 7.34 -36.08
C GLY A 13 -17.79 6.73 -37.07
N LYS A 14 -17.36 5.67 -37.77
CA LYS A 14 -18.22 4.83 -38.60
C LYS A 14 -18.20 3.43 -38.03
N ILE A 15 -19.38 2.93 -37.67
CA ILE A 15 -19.57 1.58 -37.17
C ILE A 15 -20.48 0.86 -38.16
N ALA A 16 -20.02 -0.27 -38.69
CA ALA A 16 -20.82 -1.18 -39.48
C ALA A 16 -20.97 -2.48 -38.69
N LEU A 17 -22.21 -2.93 -38.46
CA LEU A 17 -22.50 -4.16 -37.72
C LEU A 17 -23.50 -4.98 -38.52
N LYS A 18 -23.18 -6.25 -38.71
CA LYS A 18 -24.04 -7.25 -39.34
C LYS A 18 -24.30 -8.34 -38.31
N ILE A 19 -25.58 -8.57 -38.00
CA ILE A 19 -26.02 -9.64 -37.11
C ILE A 19 -26.88 -10.60 -37.93
N GLN A 20 -26.60 -11.89 -37.84
CA GLN A 20 -27.37 -12.94 -38.49
C GLN A 20 -27.69 -14.02 -37.47
N GLY A 21 -28.87 -14.63 -37.58
CA GLY A 21 -29.18 -15.79 -36.77
C GLY A 21 -30.21 -16.69 -37.41
N LYS A 22 -30.16 -17.96 -37.04
CA LYS A 22 -31.19 -18.96 -37.38
C LYS A 22 -32.04 -19.21 -36.15
N MET A 23 -33.36 -19.27 -36.30
CA MET A 23 -34.28 -19.63 -35.22
C MET A 23 -34.47 -21.14 -35.19
N LYS A 24 -34.64 -21.71 -33.99
CA LYS A 24 -34.97 -23.13 -33.87
C LYS A 24 -36.34 -23.42 -34.50
N PRO A 25 -36.55 -24.61 -35.09
CA PRO A 25 -37.86 -25.05 -35.55
C PRO A 25 -38.85 -25.00 -34.38
N GLY A 26 -39.94 -24.24 -34.51
CA GLY A 26 -40.93 -24.03 -33.43
C GLY A 26 -40.89 -22.65 -32.77
N GLY A 27 -39.94 -21.77 -33.14
CA GLY A 27 -39.93 -20.36 -32.68
C GLY A 27 -39.35 -20.14 -31.28
N GLU A 28 -39.09 -21.19 -30.52
CA GLU A 28 -38.50 -21.11 -29.18
C GLU A 28 -36.96 -21.08 -29.24
N GLY A 29 -36.44 -19.88 -29.48
CA GLY A 29 -35.03 -19.58 -29.32
C GLY A 29 -34.20 -19.56 -30.60
N ILE A 30 -32.97 -19.10 -30.45
CA ILE A 30 -31.99 -18.90 -31.52
C ILE A 30 -31.13 -20.17 -31.61
N GLU A 31 -31.04 -20.76 -32.80
CA GLU A 31 -30.17 -21.90 -33.13
C GLU A 31 -28.73 -21.44 -33.32
N THR A 32 -28.51 -20.40 -34.14
CA THR A 32 -27.20 -19.79 -34.34
C THR A 32 -27.32 -18.28 -34.31
N LEU A 33 -26.30 -17.62 -33.75
CA LEU A 33 -26.13 -16.17 -33.81
C LEU A 33 -24.70 -15.91 -34.27
N THR A 34 -24.54 -15.07 -35.28
CA THR A 34 -23.26 -14.53 -35.71
C THR A 34 -23.36 -13.03 -35.77
N ALA A 35 -22.30 -12.34 -35.37
CA ALA A 35 -22.22 -10.90 -35.45
C ALA A 35 -20.83 -10.52 -35.93
N SER A 36 -20.74 -9.69 -36.95
CA SER A 36 -19.47 -9.17 -37.45
C SER A 36 -19.59 -7.67 -37.69
N GLY A 37 -18.50 -6.95 -37.50
CA GLY A 37 -18.53 -5.52 -37.66
C GLY A 37 -17.17 -4.88 -37.76
N THR A 38 -17.16 -3.63 -38.17
CA THR A 38 -15.97 -2.79 -38.18
C THR A 38 -16.30 -1.47 -37.51
N ALA A 39 -15.32 -0.93 -36.77
CA ALA A 39 -15.38 0.39 -36.21
C ALA A 39 -14.14 1.17 -36.66
N ASN A 40 -14.38 2.29 -37.34
CA ASN A 40 -13.36 3.21 -37.83
C ASN A 40 -13.57 4.54 -37.11
N ILE A 41 -12.57 4.98 -36.38
CA ILE A 41 -12.59 6.19 -35.56
C ILE A 41 -11.52 7.14 -36.08
N THR A 42 -11.87 8.42 -36.27
CA THR A 42 -10.95 9.47 -36.67
C THR A 42 -11.15 10.69 -35.80
N LYS A 43 -10.07 11.14 -35.15
CA LYS A 43 -10.05 12.26 -34.19
C LYS A 43 -11.17 12.13 -33.14
N GLY A 44 -11.34 10.93 -32.58
CA GLY A 44 -12.32 10.64 -31.54
C GLY A 44 -11.87 11.13 -30.16
N ARG A 45 -12.85 11.39 -29.29
CA ARG A 45 -12.65 11.54 -27.84
C ARG A 45 -13.48 10.53 -27.07
N ILE A 46 -12.80 9.71 -26.28
CA ILE A 46 -13.37 8.54 -25.61
C ILE A 46 -13.13 8.65 -24.11
N GLN A 47 -14.20 8.62 -23.32
CA GLN A 47 -14.12 8.45 -21.87
C GLN A 47 -14.35 6.98 -21.53
N SER A 48 -13.56 6.43 -20.63
CA SER A 48 -13.81 5.12 -20.02
C SER A 48 -14.01 5.28 -18.52
N VAL A 49 -14.82 4.41 -17.92
CA VAL A 49 -14.93 4.32 -16.45
C VAL A 49 -13.63 3.85 -15.80
N ALA A 50 -12.78 3.16 -16.56
CA ALA A 50 -11.47 2.70 -16.10
C ALA A 50 -10.38 3.76 -16.19
N LEU A 51 -10.65 4.90 -16.83
CA LEU A 51 -9.69 5.98 -17.03
C LEU A 51 -10.13 7.23 -16.27
N PRO A 52 -9.23 7.91 -15.54
CA PRO A 52 -9.58 9.12 -14.81
C PRO A 52 -9.89 10.31 -15.73
N GLU A 53 -9.37 10.27 -16.96
CA GLU A 53 -9.50 11.32 -17.97
C GLU A 53 -9.82 10.71 -19.35
N PRO A 54 -10.33 11.49 -20.32
CA PRO A 54 -10.65 10.96 -21.63
C PRO A 54 -9.39 10.81 -22.50
N LEU A 55 -9.41 9.80 -23.38
CA LEU A 55 -8.50 9.71 -24.51
C LEU A 55 -8.93 10.70 -25.59
N THR A 56 -7.98 11.44 -26.15
CA THR A 56 -8.20 12.45 -27.21
C THR A 56 -7.42 12.08 -28.46
N ASP A 57 -7.74 12.73 -29.59
CA ASP A 57 -7.11 12.45 -30.88
C ASP A 57 -7.09 10.95 -31.23
N VAL A 58 -8.16 10.23 -30.88
CA VAL A 58 -8.26 8.79 -31.09
C VAL A 58 -8.41 8.51 -32.58
N ASN A 59 -7.56 7.64 -33.11
CA ASN A 59 -7.68 7.09 -34.45
C ASN A 59 -7.58 5.57 -34.35
N ALA A 60 -8.64 4.85 -34.74
CA ALA A 60 -8.71 3.42 -34.53
C ALA A 60 -9.44 2.67 -35.64
N ASP A 61 -8.93 1.48 -35.94
CA ASP A 61 -9.47 0.52 -36.88
C ASP A 61 -9.64 -0.80 -36.12
N ILE A 62 -10.90 -1.17 -35.89
CA ILE A 62 -11.28 -2.31 -35.05
C ILE A 62 -12.19 -3.23 -35.86
N ILE A 63 -11.90 -4.53 -35.81
CA ILE A 63 -12.74 -5.58 -36.35
C ILE A 63 -13.36 -6.35 -35.20
N PHE A 64 -14.66 -6.58 -35.29
CA PHE A 64 -15.40 -7.45 -34.42
C PHE A 64 -15.84 -8.68 -35.21
N ASP A 65 -15.53 -9.87 -34.70
CA ASP A 65 -15.88 -11.15 -35.30
C ASP A 65 -16.42 -12.06 -34.20
N PHE A 66 -17.70 -11.89 -33.86
CA PHE A 66 -18.55 -12.57 -32.88
C PHE A 66 -17.92 -12.93 -31.51
N ASP A 67 -16.90 -13.78 -31.51
CA ASP A 67 -16.17 -14.28 -30.34
C ASP A 67 -14.91 -13.48 -30.02
N ARG A 68 -14.49 -12.53 -30.87
CA ARG A 68 -13.26 -11.75 -30.68
C ARG A 68 -13.35 -10.30 -31.16
N VAL A 69 -12.44 -9.50 -30.62
CA VAL A 69 -12.14 -8.15 -31.09
C VAL A 69 -10.68 -8.12 -31.55
N GLU A 70 -10.47 -7.66 -32.78
CA GLU A 70 -9.15 -7.38 -33.34
C GLU A 70 -8.97 -5.87 -33.46
N VAL A 71 -7.99 -5.35 -32.75
CA VAL A 71 -7.55 -3.96 -32.87
C VAL A 71 -6.39 -3.94 -33.87
N GLN A 72 -6.68 -3.57 -35.11
CA GLN A 72 -5.65 -3.45 -36.15
C GLN A 72 -4.76 -2.24 -35.90
N LYS A 73 -5.40 -1.16 -35.46
CA LYS A 73 -4.74 0.09 -35.11
C LYS A 73 -5.56 0.82 -34.08
N PHE A 74 -4.90 1.36 -33.08
CA PHE A 74 -5.47 2.35 -32.20
C PHE A 74 -4.35 3.26 -31.76
N THR A 75 -4.48 4.56 -32.03
CA THR A 75 -3.59 5.58 -31.48
C THR A 75 -4.45 6.63 -30.80
N GLY A 76 -3.98 7.15 -29.68
CA GLY A 76 -4.65 8.23 -28.96
C GLY A 76 -3.70 8.96 -28.03
N LYS A 77 -4.09 10.17 -27.63
CA LYS A 77 -3.39 10.95 -26.62
C LYS A 77 -4.08 10.79 -25.27
N PHE A 78 -3.29 10.62 -24.23
CA PHE A 78 -3.75 10.62 -22.85
C PHE A 78 -2.91 11.64 -22.08
N ASN A 79 -3.55 12.72 -21.63
CA ASN A 79 -2.84 13.88 -21.11
C ASN A 79 -1.74 14.34 -22.10
N ARG A 80 -0.49 14.38 -21.66
CA ARG A 80 0.68 14.77 -22.44
C ARG A 80 1.36 13.61 -23.18
N GLY A 81 0.87 12.39 -23.02
CA GLY A 81 1.47 11.17 -23.57
C GLY A 81 0.65 10.56 -24.70
N GLN A 82 1.14 9.44 -25.22
CA GLN A 82 0.50 8.67 -26.29
C GLN A 82 0.23 7.24 -25.84
N VAL A 83 -0.91 6.71 -26.27
CA VAL A 83 -1.31 5.31 -26.11
C VAL A 83 -1.46 4.69 -27.50
N ASN A 84 -0.89 3.51 -27.68
CA ASN A 84 -1.09 2.68 -28.87
C ASN A 84 -1.64 1.32 -28.45
N ILE A 85 -2.66 0.83 -29.14
CA ILE A 85 -3.27 -0.48 -28.86
C ILE A 85 -3.33 -1.27 -30.16
N ALA A 86 -2.94 -2.54 -30.10
CA ALA A 86 -3.03 -3.46 -31.23
C ALA A 86 -3.11 -4.91 -30.73
N GLY A 87 -3.71 -5.78 -31.54
CA GLY A 87 -3.82 -7.20 -31.27
C GLY A 87 -5.25 -7.67 -31.04
N ILE A 88 -5.37 -8.93 -30.61
CA ILE A 88 -6.61 -9.67 -30.57
C ILE A 88 -6.96 -9.99 -29.12
N ILE A 89 -8.23 -9.79 -28.76
CA ILE A 89 -8.79 -10.23 -27.49
C ILE A 89 -10.05 -11.09 -27.73
N PRO A 90 -10.09 -12.34 -27.25
CA PRO A 90 -11.31 -13.12 -27.19
C PRO A 90 -12.31 -12.45 -26.26
N ILE A 91 -13.60 -12.56 -26.53
CA ILE A 91 -14.63 -11.94 -25.71
C ILE A 91 -14.98 -12.84 -24.52
N SER A 92 -15.35 -14.09 -24.81
CA SER A 92 -15.86 -15.03 -23.80
C SER A 92 -14.98 -16.27 -23.67
N ASP A 93 -14.82 -17.01 -24.77
CA ASP A 93 -14.07 -18.26 -24.79
C ASP A 93 -12.63 -18.01 -25.19
N SER A 94 -11.69 -18.53 -24.41
CA SER A 94 -10.26 -18.38 -24.71
C SER A 94 -9.86 -19.33 -25.84
N PHE A 95 -9.04 -18.83 -26.76
CA PHE A 95 -8.37 -19.62 -27.80
C PHE A 95 -6.89 -19.28 -27.87
N SER A 96 -6.10 -20.11 -28.53
CA SER A 96 -4.66 -19.87 -28.69
C SER A 96 -4.42 -18.66 -29.59
N ILE A 97 -3.75 -17.64 -29.05
CA ILE A 97 -3.32 -16.44 -29.77
C ILE A 97 -1.79 -16.38 -29.69
N GLU A 98 -1.14 -16.25 -30.84
CA GLU A 98 0.31 -16.09 -30.90
C GLU A 98 0.76 -14.88 -30.06
N PRO A 99 1.88 -14.96 -29.32
CA PRO A 99 2.33 -13.87 -28.45
C PRO A 99 2.45 -12.50 -29.13
N SER A 100 2.74 -12.47 -30.43
CA SER A 100 2.83 -11.25 -31.24
C SER A 100 1.47 -10.63 -31.59
N GLN A 101 0.39 -11.40 -31.50
CA GLN A 101 -0.98 -10.99 -31.84
C GLN A 101 -1.85 -10.75 -30.59
N GLN A 102 -1.33 -10.99 -29.40
CA GLN A 102 -2.04 -10.68 -28.16
C GLN A 102 -2.29 -9.18 -28.04
N LEU A 103 -3.43 -8.81 -27.45
CA LEU A 103 -3.77 -7.41 -27.25
C LEU A 103 -2.72 -6.72 -26.37
N ALA A 104 -1.99 -5.79 -26.97
CA ALA A 104 -0.95 -5.01 -26.32
C ALA A 104 -1.34 -3.53 -26.29
N ILE A 105 -1.04 -2.88 -25.16
CA ILE A 105 -1.21 -1.47 -24.90
C ILE A 105 0.18 -0.89 -24.63
N GLN A 106 0.67 -0.06 -25.53
CA GLN A 106 1.93 0.65 -25.40
C GLN A 106 1.65 2.07 -24.90
N MET A 107 2.27 2.44 -23.78
CA MET A 107 2.13 3.76 -23.15
C MET A 107 3.47 4.50 -23.20
N ASN A 108 3.44 5.70 -23.77
CA ASN A 108 4.61 6.55 -23.94
C ASN A 108 4.35 7.91 -23.28
N GLY A 109 4.86 8.08 -22.07
CA GLY A 109 4.84 9.34 -21.31
C GLY A 109 3.46 9.75 -20.83
N VAL A 110 2.58 8.79 -20.50
CA VAL A 110 1.21 9.11 -20.10
C VAL A 110 1.19 9.56 -18.63
N ALA A 111 0.59 10.71 -18.35
CA ALA A 111 0.42 11.19 -16.99
C ALA A 111 -0.92 10.67 -16.44
N VAL A 112 -0.88 9.96 -15.32
CA VAL A 112 -2.04 9.29 -14.73
C VAL A 112 -2.27 9.80 -13.31
N ASP A 113 -3.54 10.03 -12.96
CA ASP A 113 -3.99 10.33 -11.59
C ASP A 113 -5.08 9.31 -11.21
N ILE A 114 -4.66 8.21 -10.60
CA ILE A 114 -5.54 7.18 -10.04
C ILE A 114 -5.80 7.55 -8.59
N GLN A 115 -7.04 7.95 -8.30
CA GLN A 115 -7.47 8.42 -6.98
C GLN A 115 -6.92 7.52 -5.85
N GLN A 116 -6.15 8.13 -4.95
CA GLN A 116 -5.59 7.50 -3.74
C GLN A 116 -4.73 6.25 -3.99
N LYS A 117 -4.24 6.03 -5.23
CA LYS A 117 -3.37 4.88 -5.55
C LYS A 117 -2.05 5.34 -6.16
N TYR A 118 -2.12 6.13 -7.23
CA TYR A 118 -0.93 6.57 -7.94
C TYR A 118 -1.18 7.86 -8.71
N LYS A 119 -0.21 8.78 -8.67
CA LYS A 119 -0.19 9.98 -9.48
C LYS A 119 1.19 10.20 -10.07
N GLY A 120 1.34 10.20 -11.38
CA GLY A 120 2.65 10.41 -12.03
C GLY A 120 2.71 9.90 -13.47
N ASP A 121 3.93 9.73 -13.96
CA ASP A 121 4.19 9.28 -15.33
C ASP A 121 4.25 7.76 -15.44
N VAL A 122 3.58 7.23 -16.45
CA VAL A 122 3.57 5.81 -16.78
C VAL A 122 4.13 5.59 -18.18
N ASN A 123 5.11 4.71 -18.27
CA ASN A 123 5.70 4.22 -19.51
C ASN A 123 5.63 2.70 -19.55
N GLY A 124 5.62 2.13 -20.74
CA GLY A 124 5.86 0.70 -20.93
C GLY A 124 4.78 0.00 -21.74
N LYS A 125 4.74 -1.32 -21.63
CA LYS A 125 3.87 -2.19 -22.40
C LYS A 125 3.05 -3.04 -21.46
N LEU A 126 1.73 -2.97 -21.58
CA LEU A 126 0.79 -3.87 -20.95
C LEU A 126 0.27 -4.85 -22.01
N THR A 127 0.19 -6.13 -21.67
CA THR A 127 -0.44 -7.16 -22.49
C THR A 127 -1.67 -7.68 -21.77
N ILE A 128 -2.80 -7.71 -22.46
CA ILE A 128 -4.06 -8.28 -21.98
C ILE A 128 -4.14 -9.72 -22.48
N LEU A 129 -4.16 -10.64 -21.53
CA LEU A 129 -4.29 -12.08 -21.72
C LEU A 129 -5.70 -12.54 -21.32
N GLY A 130 -6.05 -13.77 -21.69
CA GLY A 130 -7.36 -14.34 -21.37
C GLY A 130 -8.44 -13.74 -22.27
N THR A 131 -9.61 -13.45 -21.71
CA THR A 131 -10.77 -12.93 -22.45
C THR A 131 -11.19 -11.56 -21.94
N ALA A 132 -11.99 -10.82 -22.72
CA ALA A 132 -12.51 -9.52 -22.32
C ALA A 132 -13.39 -9.60 -21.06
N LEU A 133 -14.04 -10.74 -20.82
CA LEU A 133 -14.85 -11.00 -19.62
C LEU A 133 -14.04 -11.50 -18.41
N SER A 134 -12.85 -12.04 -18.63
CA SER A 134 -11.95 -12.52 -17.56
C SER A 134 -10.49 -12.18 -17.91
N PRO A 135 -10.12 -10.89 -17.88
CA PRO A 135 -8.82 -10.44 -18.34
C PRO A 135 -7.72 -10.76 -17.32
N ALA A 136 -6.54 -11.05 -17.84
CA ALA A 136 -5.32 -11.11 -17.07
C ALA A 136 -4.29 -10.11 -17.62
N LEU A 137 -3.67 -9.33 -16.75
CA LEU A 137 -2.72 -8.27 -17.10
C LEU A 137 -1.29 -8.75 -16.92
N SER A 138 -0.45 -8.49 -17.90
CA SER A 138 1.00 -8.80 -17.88
C SER A 138 1.79 -7.69 -18.56
N GLY A 139 3.12 -7.73 -18.47
CA GLY A 139 4.02 -6.81 -19.18
C GLY A 139 4.93 -6.01 -18.25
N ASP A 140 5.49 -4.94 -18.78
CA ASP A 140 6.52 -4.14 -18.13
C ASP A 140 6.06 -2.68 -18.07
N ILE A 141 5.88 -2.17 -16.86
CA ILE A 141 5.44 -0.80 -16.58
C ILE A 141 6.53 -0.09 -15.77
N GLN A 142 6.83 1.14 -16.15
CA GLN A 142 7.69 2.04 -15.41
C GLN A 142 6.86 3.21 -14.88
N LEU A 143 7.00 3.47 -13.58
CA LEU A 143 6.39 4.61 -12.90
C LEU A 143 7.49 5.61 -12.56
N SER A 144 7.30 6.89 -12.88
CA SER A 144 8.29 7.94 -12.58
C SER A 144 7.62 9.28 -12.25
N ASN A 145 8.40 10.21 -11.71
CA ASN A 145 7.99 11.60 -11.43
C ASN A 145 6.63 11.70 -10.74
N GLY A 146 6.43 10.91 -9.68
CA GLY A 146 5.09 10.66 -9.15
C GLY A 146 5.05 10.28 -7.69
N GLN A 147 3.84 9.98 -7.23
CA GLN A 147 3.52 9.59 -5.86
C GLN A 147 2.69 8.31 -5.89
N VAL A 148 3.12 7.31 -5.13
CA VAL A 148 2.36 6.11 -4.77
C VAL A 148 1.74 6.36 -3.41
N PHE A 149 0.44 6.20 -3.30
CA PHE A 149 -0.30 6.40 -2.06
C PHE A 149 -0.51 5.05 -1.38
N LEU A 150 -0.04 4.91 -0.15
CA LEU A 150 -0.29 3.71 0.63
C LEU A 150 -1.72 3.76 1.19
N PRO A 151 -2.49 2.66 1.09
CA PRO A 151 -3.83 2.61 1.64
C PRO A 151 -3.80 2.84 3.15
N GLU A 152 -4.88 3.39 3.68
CA GLU A 152 -5.12 3.29 5.11
C GLU A 152 -5.33 1.82 5.43
N THR A 153 -4.43 1.20 6.21
CA THR A 153 -4.75 -0.04 6.88
C THR A 153 -6.01 0.25 7.71
N PRO A 154 -7.16 -0.39 7.44
CA PRO A 154 -8.27 -0.29 8.36
C PRO A 154 -7.71 -0.71 9.71
N ASN A 155 -7.88 0.13 10.72
CA ASN A 155 -7.72 -0.32 12.08
C ASN A 155 -8.59 -1.58 12.17
N THR A 156 -7.97 -2.75 12.24
CA THR A 156 -8.59 -3.91 12.84
C THR A 156 -8.84 -3.46 14.26
N THR A 157 -9.99 -2.82 14.45
CA THR A 157 -10.58 -2.53 15.73
C THR A 157 -10.41 -3.84 16.47
N ALA A 158 -9.57 -3.83 17.50
CA ALA A 158 -9.39 -4.99 18.34
C ALA A 158 -10.80 -5.46 18.68
N THR A 159 -11.15 -6.65 18.20
CA THR A 159 -12.43 -7.31 18.45
C THR A 159 -12.45 -7.68 19.93
N ILE A 160 -12.53 -6.68 20.80
CA ILE A 160 -12.78 -6.87 22.21
C ILE A 160 -14.29 -7.07 22.27
N LEU A 161 -14.70 -8.33 22.38
CA LEU A 161 -16.06 -8.89 22.62
C LEU A 161 -16.63 -9.86 21.56
N GLY A 162 -15.90 -10.16 20.48
CA GLY A 162 -16.18 -11.34 19.66
C GLY A 162 -17.44 -11.28 18.77
N ILE A 163 -17.27 -11.79 17.55
CA ILE A 163 -18.34 -12.09 16.57
C ILE A 163 -18.88 -10.87 15.81
N GLN A 164 -18.05 -10.37 14.88
CA GLN A 164 -18.55 -10.15 13.52
C GLN A 164 -17.82 -11.19 12.66
N PRO A 165 -18.51 -12.16 12.04
CA PRO A 165 -17.87 -12.98 11.02
C PRO A 165 -17.47 -12.01 9.91
N VAL A 166 -16.17 -11.82 9.72
CA VAL A 166 -15.67 -11.41 8.41
C VAL A 166 -16.03 -12.59 7.52
N ILE A 167 -17.23 -12.54 6.92
CA ILE A 167 -17.59 -13.49 5.87
C ILE A 167 -16.59 -13.18 4.76
N PRO A 168 -15.66 -14.11 4.43
CA PRO A 168 -14.77 -13.88 3.32
C PRO A 168 -15.64 -13.60 2.11
N GLU A 169 -15.48 -12.44 1.49
CA GLU A 169 -16.19 -12.13 0.25
C GLU A 169 -15.84 -13.25 -0.73
N ALA A 170 -16.86 -13.91 -1.28
CA ALA A 170 -16.64 -15.06 -2.16
C ALA A 170 -15.70 -14.62 -3.29
N PRO A 171 -14.68 -15.43 -3.66
CA PRO A 171 -13.75 -15.06 -4.71
C PRO A 171 -14.51 -14.65 -5.96
N ASN A 172 -14.38 -13.39 -6.39
CA ASN A 172 -15.01 -12.94 -7.62
C ASN A 172 -14.34 -13.68 -8.80
N PRO A 173 -15.04 -14.60 -9.49
CA PRO A 173 -14.44 -15.36 -10.58
C PRO A 173 -14.05 -14.48 -11.78
N ASN A 174 -14.60 -13.25 -11.84
CA ASN A 174 -14.29 -12.25 -12.87
C ASN A 174 -13.29 -11.20 -12.38
N ALA A 175 -12.59 -11.44 -11.27
CA ALA A 175 -11.55 -10.54 -10.81
C ALA A 175 -10.43 -10.46 -11.86
N THR A 176 -9.99 -9.24 -12.17
CA THR A 176 -8.86 -9.04 -13.09
C THR A 176 -7.60 -9.61 -12.47
N GLN A 177 -6.97 -10.54 -13.17
CA GLN A 177 -5.76 -11.20 -12.71
C GLN A 177 -4.51 -10.38 -13.05
N LEU A 178 -3.49 -10.50 -12.23
CA LEU A 178 -2.14 -10.02 -12.50
C LEU A 178 -1.26 -11.25 -12.73
N ARG A 179 -0.54 -11.29 -13.85
CA ARG A 179 0.31 -12.41 -14.24
C ARG A 179 1.67 -11.89 -14.67
N ASN A 180 2.66 -11.99 -13.77
CA ASN A 180 4.01 -11.51 -14.02
C ASN A 180 4.01 -10.07 -14.56
N LEU A 181 3.23 -9.20 -13.91
CA LEU A 181 3.22 -7.78 -14.24
C LEU A 181 4.39 -7.12 -13.54
N ARG A 182 5.39 -6.70 -14.31
CA ARG A 182 6.60 -6.08 -13.77
C ARG A 182 6.43 -4.58 -13.67
N ILE A 183 6.58 -4.06 -12.45
CA ILE A 183 6.57 -2.64 -12.14
C ILE A 183 7.98 -2.20 -11.76
N THR A 184 8.51 -1.22 -12.50
CA THR A 184 9.76 -0.54 -12.18
C THR A 184 9.47 0.84 -11.59
N LEU A 185 9.92 1.06 -10.35
CA LEU A 185 9.88 2.35 -9.69
C LEU A 185 11.11 3.14 -10.16
N GLY A 186 10.89 4.06 -11.10
CA GLY A 186 11.91 4.92 -11.69
C GLY A 186 12.20 6.17 -10.87
N ASP A 187 12.75 7.18 -11.54
CA ASP A 187 13.23 8.39 -10.87
C ASP A 187 12.10 9.22 -10.25
N ASN A 188 12.43 9.92 -9.18
CA ASN A 188 11.55 10.88 -8.50
C ASN A 188 10.22 10.30 -8.02
N LEU A 189 10.18 9.00 -7.71
CA LEU A 189 8.98 8.35 -7.21
C LEU A 189 8.91 8.42 -5.68
N GLN A 190 7.84 9.02 -5.17
CA GLN A 190 7.58 9.13 -3.74
C GLN A 190 6.56 8.08 -3.29
N ILE A 191 6.83 7.36 -2.21
CA ILE A 191 5.85 6.54 -1.50
C ILE A 191 5.35 7.37 -0.33
N THR A 192 4.05 7.66 -0.31
CA THR A 192 3.46 8.63 0.62
C THR A 192 2.27 8.02 1.35
N ARG A 193 2.19 8.29 2.65
CA ARG A 193 0.98 8.16 3.47
C ARG A 193 0.86 9.42 4.28
N ALA A 194 0.12 10.41 3.79
CA ALA A 194 0.02 11.70 4.48
C ALA A 194 -0.84 11.57 5.76
N PRO A 195 -0.50 12.24 6.87
CA PRO A 195 0.73 13.02 7.12
C PRO A 195 1.87 12.18 7.74
N LEU A 196 1.78 10.86 7.70
CA LEU A 196 2.64 9.92 8.43
C LEU A 196 4.04 9.74 7.81
N LEU A 197 4.14 9.54 6.49
CA LEU A 197 5.42 9.26 5.83
C LEU A 197 5.47 9.78 4.40
N ASN A 198 6.70 10.07 3.96
CA ASN A 198 7.06 10.32 2.57
C ASN A 198 8.50 9.83 2.33
N PHE A 199 8.67 8.87 1.43
CA PHE A 199 9.95 8.31 1.03
C PHE A 199 10.17 8.42 -0.47
N LEU A 200 11.34 8.88 -0.89
CA LEU A 200 11.81 8.70 -2.26
C LEU A 200 12.28 7.26 -2.42
N ALA A 201 11.78 6.56 -3.43
CA ALA A 201 11.98 5.14 -3.60
C ALA A 201 12.28 4.75 -5.05
N THR A 202 13.10 3.72 -5.22
CA THR A 202 13.41 3.08 -6.51
C THR A 202 13.39 1.58 -6.34
N GLY A 203 13.15 0.82 -7.40
CA GLY A 203 13.17 -0.64 -7.30
C GLY A 203 12.35 -1.33 -8.38
N LYS A 204 12.20 -2.64 -8.21
CA LYS A 204 11.44 -3.50 -9.12
C LYS A 204 10.55 -4.43 -8.31
N ILE A 205 9.31 -4.53 -8.74
CA ILE A 205 8.29 -5.40 -8.14
C ILE A 205 7.63 -6.18 -9.27
N ASP A 206 7.62 -7.49 -9.15
CA ASP A 206 6.79 -8.37 -9.97
C ASP A 206 5.47 -8.61 -9.22
N LEU A 207 4.34 -8.50 -9.93
CA LEU A 207 3.01 -8.64 -9.38
C LEU A 207 2.28 -9.83 -10.00
N ASP A 208 1.79 -10.71 -9.11
CA ASP A 208 0.88 -11.80 -9.44
C ASP A 208 -0.40 -11.73 -8.58
N GLY A 209 -1.39 -12.57 -8.86
CA GLY A 209 -2.63 -12.64 -8.06
C GLY A 209 -3.80 -11.91 -8.74
N THR A 210 -4.58 -11.15 -7.99
CA THR A 210 -5.67 -10.33 -8.52
C THR A 210 -5.46 -8.86 -8.21
N ILE A 211 -6.16 -7.96 -8.90
CA ILE A 211 -6.06 -6.53 -8.63
C ILE A 211 -6.48 -6.16 -7.19
N ASP A 212 -7.41 -6.92 -6.61
CA ASP A 212 -7.92 -6.71 -5.25
C ASP A 212 -7.07 -7.41 -4.18
N ASN A 213 -6.36 -8.48 -4.56
CA ASN A 213 -5.43 -9.20 -3.69
C ASN A 213 -4.09 -9.44 -4.43
N PRO A 214 -3.30 -8.37 -4.64
CA PRO A 214 -2.03 -8.48 -5.32
C PRO A 214 -1.00 -9.18 -4.44
N ARG A 215 -0.14 -9.97 -5.08
CA ARG A 215 0.96 -10.72 -4.46
C ARG A 215 2.28 -10.20 -5.04
N PRO A 216 2.87 -9.17 -4.41
CA PRO A 216 4.13 -8.60 -4.85
C PRO A 216 5.33 -9.47 -4.48
N PHE A 217 6.33 -9.46 -5.35
CA PHE A 217 7.67 -9.98 -5.10
C PHE A 217 8.71 -8.99 -5.59
N GLY A 218 9.73 -8.75 -4.78
CA GLY A 218 10.86 -7.90 -5.17
C GLY A 218 11.31 -6.98 -4.06
N GLN A 219 12.10 -5.98 -4.42
CA GLN A 219 12.72 -5.07 -3.46
C GLN A 219 12.60 -3.63 -3.92
N VAL A 220 12.24 -2.77 -2.96
CA VAL A 220 12.24 -1.32 -3.09
C VAL A 220 13.33 -0.75 -2.20
N GLN A 221 14.23 0.05 -2.77
CA GLN A 221 15.19 0.86 -2.03
C GLN A 221 14.56 2.18 -1.60
N LEU A 222 14.70 2.53 -0.32
CA LEU A 222 14.25 3.80 0.24
C LEU A 222 15.44 4.75 0.33
N GLN A 223 15.53 5.69 -0.59
CA GLN A 223 16.72 6.53 -0.78
C GLN A 223 16.81 7.65 0.26
N LYS A 224 15.68 8.30 0.54
CA LYS A 224 15.55 9.38 1.52
C LYS A 224 14.10 9.55 1.92
N GLY A 225 13.87 10.20 3.04
CA GLY A 225 12.54 10.58 3.46
C GLY A 225 12.41 10.65 4.96
N SER A 226 11.16 10.75 5.41
CA SER A 226 10.84 10.88 6.82
C SER A 226 9.54 10.17 7.17
N VAL A 227 9.47 9.78 8.44
CA VAL A 227 8.27 9.24 9.07
C VAL A 227 8.03 9.97 10.38
N ASN A 228 6.77 10.32 10.62
CA ASN A 228 6.30 10.91 11.87
C ASN A 228 5.82 9.77 12.77
N LEU A 229 6.54 9.54 13.87
CA LEU A 229 6.15 8.57 14.89
C LEU A 229 5.79 9.35 16.16
N PHE A 230 4.49 9.43 16.44
CA PHE A 230 3.93 10.26 17.51
C PHE A 230 4.28 11.74 17.32
N THR A 231 5.02 12.32 18.28
CA THR A 231 5.46 13.72 18.29
C THR A 231 6.83 13.93 17.64
N THR A 232 7.50 12.85 17.21
CA THR A 232 8.88 12.92 16.73
C THR A 232 8.94 12.65 15.23
N GLN A 233 9.57 13.57 14.49
CA GLN A 233 9.90 13.37 13.09
C GLN A 233 11.24 12.64 12.97
N PHE A 234 11.21 11.45 12.40
CA PHE A 234 12.39 10.66 12.08
C PHE A 234 12.74 10.79 10.61
N ARG A 235 14.04 10.79 10.29
CA ARG A 235 14.56 10.74 8.92
C ARG A 235 15.29 9.42 8.70
N LEU A 236 15.34 8.95 7.46
CA LEU A 236 16.21 7.83 7.10
C LEU A 236 17.67 8.19 7.37
N ALA A 237 18.39 7.27 8.02
CA ALA A 237 19.83 7.36 8.17
C ALA A 237 20.54 7.13 6.84
N SER A 238 21.79 7.55 6.74
CA SER A 238 22.66 7.20 5.62
C SER A 238 22.84 5.68 5.51
N GLY A 239 22.93 5.18 4.28
CA GLY A 239 23.15 3.77 3.98
C GLY A 239 21.95 3.11 3.31
N PRO A 240 22.07 1.81 2.98
CA PRO A 240 21.00 1.07 2.32
C PRO A 240 19.82 0.90 3.29
N GLN A 241 18.62 1.18 2.78
CA GLN A 241 17.35 0.97 3.45
C GLN A 241 16.41 0.31 2.44
N THR A 242 15.75 -0.78 2.80
CA THR A 242 14.95 -1.58 1.86
C THR A 242 13.57 -1.88 2.42
N ALA A 243 12.62 -2.05 1.50
CA ALA A 243 11.34 -2.70 1.72
C ALA A 243 11.31 -3.95 0.83
N ASP A 244 11.34 -5.12 1.45
CA ASP A 244 11.42 -6.41 0.79
C ASP A 244 10.04 -7.07 0.76
N PHE A 245 9.53 -7.32 -0.45
CA PHE A 245 8.20 -7.88 -0.67
C PHE A 245 8.28 -9.38 -0.93
N PHE A 246 7.46 -10.13 -0.20
CA PHE A 246 7.32 -11.57 -0.33
C PHE A 246 5.84 -11.91 -0.60
N PRO A 247 5.52 -12.78 -1.58
CA PRO A 247 4.14 -13.12 -1.92
C PRO A 247 3.31 -13.65 -0.75
N THR A 248 3.96 -14.28 0.24
CA THR A 248 3.32 -14.87 1.44
C THR A 248 2.91 -13.83 2.47
N LEU A 249 3.45 -12.61 2.43
CA LEU A 249 3.13 -11.51 3.34
C LEU A 249 2.09 -10.54 2.74
N GLY A 250 1.53 -10.87 1.56
CA GLY A 250 0.62 -9.98 0.86
C GLY A 250 1.31 -8.68 0.45
N THR A 251 0.67 -7.54 0.72
CA THR A 251 1.19 -6.21 0.36
C THR A 251 2.08 -5.57 1.43
N ASP A 252 2.28 -6.23 2.57
CA ASP A 252 3.10 -5.73 3.67
C ASP A 252 4.57 -6.17 3.50
N PRO A 253 5.51 -5.23 3.25
CA PRO A 253 6.92 -5.58 3.10
C PRO A 253 7.63 -5.76 4.44
N VAL A 254 8.72 -6.51 4.42
CA VAL A 254 9.71 -6.49 5.51
C VAL A 254 10.58 -5.25 5.35
N LEU A 255 10.55 -4.36 6.34
CA LEU A 255 11.32 -3.12 6.32
C LEU A 255 12.68 -3.30 7.00
N ASN A 256 13.75 -3.02 6.27
CA ASN A 256 15.10 -2.85 6.80
C ASN A 256 15.44 -1.36 6.77
N VAL A 257 15.11 -0.66 7.85
CA VAL A 257 15.26 0.79 7.96
C VAL A 257 16.00 1.22 9.22
N ARG A 258 16.86 2.22 9.09
CA ARG A 258 17.49 2.94 10.21
C ARG A 258 16.99 4.38 10.22
N LEU A 259 16.54 4.81 11.40
CA LEU A 259 15.92 6.10 11.61
C LEU A 259 16.75 6.96 12.57
N VAL A 260 16.85 8.25 12.28
CA VAL A 260 17.51 9.24 13.13
C VAL A 260 16.57 10.41 13.41
N ALA A 261 16.57 10.89 14.65
CA ALA A 261 15.87 12.09 15.06
C ALA A 261 16.88 13.20 15.38
N LYS A 262 16.52 14.45 15.10
CA LYS A 262 17.31 15.61 15.57
C LYS A 262 16.79 16.00 16.95
N THR A 263 17.64 15.93 17.96
CA THR A 263 17.36 16.51 19.28
C THR A 263 17.85 17.96 19.27
N LEU A 264 17.03 18.89 19.79
CA LEU A 264 17.50 20.23 20.11
C LEU A 264 18.41 20.11 21.34
N GLU A 265 19.72 20.05 21.10
CA GLU A 265 20.69 20.29 22.17
C GLU A 265 20.62 21.78 22.50
N SER A 266 20.21 22.11 23.72
CA SER A 266 20.20 23.50 24.19
C SER A 266 21.65 23.97 24.20
N ALA A 267 22.00 24.91 23.32
CA ALA A 267 23.30 25.57 23.34
C ALA A 267 23.49 26.21 24.72
N SER A 268 24.32 25.61 25.56
CA SER A 268 24.90 26.28 26.72
C SER A 268 25.56 27.55 26.22
N SER A 269 25.01 28.71 26.56
CA SER A 269 25.55 30.02 26.18
C SER A 269 26.99 30.14 26.67
N PRO A 270 28.00 30.35 25.82
CA PRO A 270 29.32 30.76 26.27
C PRO A 270 29.29 32.28 26.54
N LEU A 271 28.71 32.67 27.67
CA LEU A 271 28.90 34.00 28.27
C LEU A 271 29.52 33.83 29.65
N ALA A 272 30.78 33.40 29.66
CA ALA A 272 31.66 33.55 30.80
C ALA A 272 33.06 33.89 30.29
N GLN A 273 33.20 35.07 29.70
CA GLN A 273 34.50 35.67 29.48
C GLN A 273 34.46 37.12 29.97
N ARG A 274 34.85 37.32 31.23
CA ARG A 274 35.67 38.47 31.62
C ARG A 274 36.32 38.28 33.00
N ASN A 275 37.64 38.44 32.97
CA ASN A 275 38.55 38.83 34.04
C ASN A 275 39.02 37.77 35.05
N SER A 276 40.19 37.21 34.73
CA SER A 276 41.38 37.44 35.58
C SER A 276 42.66 37.20 34.78
N ILE A 277 43.42 38.28 34.55
CA ILE A 277 44.80 38.22 34.08
C ILE A 277 45.65 37.93 35.32
N ALA A 278 46.32 36.78 35.36
CA ALA A 278 47.54 36.59 36.15
C ALA A 278 48.37 35.47 35.52
N ARG A 279 49.52 35.86 34.96
CA ARG A 279 50.58 34.94 34.52
C ARG A 279 51.25 34.36 35.77
N THR A 280 51.48 33.06 35.80
CA THR A 280 52.70 32.44 36.36
C THR A 280 52.88 31.08 35.69
N ILE A 281 54.04 30.91 35.06
CA ILE A 281 54.52 29.65 34.47
C ILE A 281 55.39 29.00 35.55
N THR A 282 55.12 27.74 35.92
CA THR A 282 56.20 26.81 36.33
C THR A 282 55.80 25.36 36.16
N ASN A 283 56.80 24.60 35.71
CA ASN A 283 56.89 23.19 35.36
C ASN A 283 56.40 22.20 36.44
N GLY A 284 55.99 20.99 36.03
CA GLY A 284 55.87 19.84 36.91
C GLY A 284 55.19 18.65 36.26
N GLU A 285 55.89 17.53 36.21
CA GLU A 285 55.68 16.33 35.39
C GLU A 285 54.77 15.27 36.07
N ILE A 286 54.44 14.23 35.29
CA ILE A 286 53.41 13.17 35.39
C ILE A 286 53.71 12.13 36.50
N ASP A 287 52.70 11.55 37.18
CA ASP A 287 52.69 10.10 37.49
C ASP A 287 51.28 9.53 37.86
N ARG A 288 51.11 8.21 37.72
CA ARG A 288 49.88 7.47 37.30
C ARG A 288 48.95 6.96 38.46
N PRO A 289 48.15 5.84 38.33
CA PRO A 289 46.69 5.83 38.58
C PRO A 289 46.24 4.88 39.72
N ALA A 290 44.96 4.96 40.15
CA ALA A 290 44.16 3.98 40.95
C ALA A 290 43.11 4.74 41.78
N ASP A 291 41.91 4.27 42.13
CA ASP A 291 41.00 3.24 41.65
C ASP A 291 39.71 3.39 42.50
N PHE A 292 38.55 3.05 41.92
CA PHE A 292 37.37 2.45 42.58
C PHE A 292 36.44 3.19 43.60
N LEU A 293 35.16 3.26 43.16
CA LEU A 293 33.90 2.81 43.81
C LEU A 293 32.92 3.80 44.48
N TYR A 294 31.68 3.70 43.97
CA TYR A 294 30.34 3.87 44.56
C TYR A 294 29.97 5.16 45.32
N TYR A 295 29.10 5.95 44.67
CA TYR A 295 28.19 6.89 45.33
C TYR A 295 26.82 6.20 45.55
N GLN A 296 26.38 6.04 46.80
CA GLN A 296 24.96 5.85 47.16
C GLN A 296 24.51 7.01 48.07
N PRO A 297 23.40 7.71 47.78
CA PRO A 297 22.87 8.73 48.67
C PRO A 297 22.10 8.11 49.84
N ARG A 298 22.40 8.54 51.08
CA ARG A 298 21.63 8.19 52.28
C ARG A 298 20.32 8.98 52.36
N LEU A 299 19.19 8.29 52.51
CA LEU A 299 17.89 8.88 52.90
C LEU A 299 17.83 9.11 54.41
N ARG A 300 17.33 10.29 54.83
CA ARG A 300 17.08 10.64 56.24
C ARG A 300 15.71 10.09 56.72
N PRO A 301 15.56 9.64 57.97
CA PRO A 301 14.26 9.20 58.51
C PRO A 301 13.42 10.37 59.05
N ASN A 302 12.10 10.23 58.89
CA ASN A 302 11.06 11.21 59.24
C ASN A 302 10.67 11.14 60.74
N ARG A 303 10.35 12.30 61.32
CA ARG A 303 10.01 12.51 62.75
C ARG A 303 8.47 12.42 62.95
N PRO A 304 7.93 11.84 64.04
CA PRO A 304 6.48 11.78 64.25
C PRO A 304 5.91 13.03 64.95
N SER A 305 4.70 13.43 64.54
CA SER A 305 3.91 14.53 65.11
C SER A 305 3.00 14.06 66.24
N ARG A 306 2.93 14.84 67.33
CA ARG A 306 2.11 14.61 68.54
C ARG A 306 0.68 15.14 68.36
N SER A 307 -0.28 14.39 68.92
CA SER A 307 -1.71 14.68 69.05
C SER A 307 -2.02 15.70 70.16
N PRO A 308 -3.25 16.26 70.21
CA PRO A 308 -3.90 16.59 71.47
C PRO A 308 -5.25 15.86 71.69
N ARG A 309 -5.50 15.58 72.98
CA ARG A 309 -6.61 14.81 73.58
C ARG A 309 -7.97 15.55 73.57
N ARG A 310 -9.06 14.78 73.61
CA ARG A 310 -10.23 15.09 74.46
C ARG A 310 -10.90 13.82 75.02
N ARG A 311 -11.13 13.86 76.35
CA ARG A 311 -11.82 12.92 77.26
C ARG A 311 -13.34 12.84 76.96
N THR A 312 -14.21 11.91 77.38
CA THR A 312 -14.26 10.60 78.09
C THR A 312 -15.75 10.21 78.12
N ARG A 313 -16.12 8.93 77.97
CA ARG A 313 -16.94 8.13 78.94
C ARG A 313 -17.39 6.78 78.32
N GLN A 314 -17.05 5.72 79.04
CA GLN A 314 -17.54 4.32 78.97
C GLN A 314 -18.94 4.20 79.65
N PRO A 315 -19.66 3.05 79.69
CA PRO A 315 -19.12 1.67 79.73
C PRO A 315 -19.97 0.51 79.11
N ASN A 316 -19.38 -0.69 79.21
CA ASN A 316 -19.96 -2.03 79.41
C ASN A 316 -19.81 -3.11 78.29
N HIS A 317 -18.95 -4.09 78.64
CA HIS A 317 -18.83 -5.49 78.18
C HIS A 317 -19.85 -6.38 78.93
N PRO A 318 -20.19 -7.64 78.52
CA PRO A 318 -19.26 -8.81 78.47
C PRO A 318 -19.50 -9.81 77.29
N THR A 319 -18.48 -10.45 76.69
CA THR A 319 -17.73 -11.69 77.03
C THR A 319 -18.39 -13.00 76.59
N THR A 320 -17.80 -13.73 75.62
CA THR A 320 -17.63 -15.22 75.60
C THR A 320 -16.68 -15.62 74.44
N ARG A 321 -15.45 -16.12 74.65
CA ARG A 321 -14.97 -17.50 74.97
C ARG A 321 -15.17 -18.51 73.80
N THR A 322 -14.14 -18.77 72.98
CA THR A 322 -13.20 -19.93 73.00
C THR A 322 -13.78 -21.24 72.41
N HIS A 323 -13.19 -21.78 71.33
CA HIS A 323 -12.59 -23.14 71.32
C HIS A 323 -11.89 -23.52 70.00
N GLN A 324 -10.72 -24.16 70.17
CA GLN A 324 -9.84 -24.79 69.18
C GLN A 324 -10.36 -26.20 68.77
N TYR A 325 -10.08 -26.59 67.49
CA TYR A 325 -9.64 -27.89 66.89
C TYR A 325 -10.16 -29.25 67.43
N PRO A 326 -10.21 -30.38 66.64
CA PRO A 326 -9.18 -30.80 65.67
C PRO A 326 -9.63 -31.51 64.36
N ARG A 327 -8.64 -31.80 63.51
CA ARG A 327 -8.67 -32.66 62.29
C ARG A 327 -9.03 -34.12 62.63
N PRO A 328 -9.43 -34.91 61.62
CA PRO A 328 -8.55 -36.03 61.22
C PRO A 328 -8.43 -36.28 59.69
N HIS A 329 -7.30 -36.89 59.31
CA HIS A 329 -6.98 -37.55 58.03
C HIS A 329 -7.62 -38.97 57.96
N PRO A 330 -7.29 -39.84 56.98
CA PRO A 330 -7.48 -39.78 55.52
C PRO A 330 -8.29 -41.02 55.03
N THR A 331 -8.66 -41.10 53.75
CA THR A 331 -8.98 -42.40 53.13
C THR A 331 -8.68 -42.41 51.63
N ARG A 332 -8.33 -43.62 51.19
CA ARG A 332 -7.69 -44.04 49.94
C ARG A 332 -8.71 -44.83 49.10
N ASN A 333 -8.39 -45.02 47.81
CA ASN A 333 -9.07 -45.82 46.77
C ASN A 333 -10.28 -45.11 46.13
N ARG A 334 -10.43 -45.07 44.80
CA ARG A 334 -10.02 -45.99 43.72
C ARG A 334 -9.60 -45.19 42.49
#